data_AF-A0A1E5GFL3-F1
#
_entry.id   AF-A0A1E5GFL3-F1
#
_cell.length_a   1.000
_cell.length_b   1.000
_cell.length_c   1.000
_cell.angle_alpha   90.00
_cell.angle_beta   90.00
_cell.angle_gamma   90.00
#
_symmetry.space_group_name_H-M   'P 1'
#
loop_
_entity.id
_entity.type
_entity.pdbx_description
1 polymer ?
#
loop_
_entity_poly.entity_id
_entity_poly.type
_entity_poly.pdbx_seq_one_letter_code
_entity_poly.pdbx_strand_id
1 'polypeptide(L)'
;MNEFIKIVLLFFIYSFIGWLWETVYCSLKAKKFVYRGFLVGPYCPIYGFGILSVLYFLEPLKQNIVVLYLLSTILVTILEYITSYGLEKLFHASWWDYKDVPLNINGRVALPVSLFWGIGCVLIVRVIHPKVMLLEEFLSEKFGMILPIILLFLIITDLIYTLVNMQSFKKVTAQISTAVEERKQELATALTEKREELSANLSELKESVSEEITERKQAKTIERNSWMEELKETPAIKKLLTHMNYNQKRWVRNYPNLKLKNVKNPSEVQQIINKSKKKDD
;
A
#
# COMPACT_ATOMS: atom_id res chain seq x y z
N MET A 1 -7.01 -20.97 -29.70
CA MET A 1 -8.06 -20.88 -28.67
C MET A 1 -7.58 -21.43 -27.32
N ASN A 2 -7.06 -22.65 -27.27
CA ASN A 2 -6.59 -23.28 -26.03
C ASN A 2 -5.45 -22.51 -25.32
N GLU A 3 -4.47 -22.00 -26.07
CA GLU A 3 -3.37 -21.22 -25.48
C GLU A 3 -3.85 -19.91 -24.82
N PHE A 4 -4.83 -19.24 -25.43
CA PHE A 4 -5.42 -18.02 -24.85
C PHE A 4 -6.12 -18.33 -23.52
N ILE A 5 -6.94 -19.39 -23.49
CA ILE A 5 -7.65 -19.82 -22.28
C ILE A 5 -6.62 -20.10 -21.18
N LYS A 6 -5.59 -20.89 -21.50
CA LYS A 6 -4.51 -21.24 -20.59
C LYS A 6 -3.79 -20.02 -20.01
N ILE A 7 -3.34 -19.09 -20.85
CA ILE A 7 -2.63 -17.88 -20.40
C ILE A 7 -3.51 -17.07 -19.44
N VAL A 8 -4.79 -16.86 -19.79
CA VAL A 8 -5.70 -16.06 -18.97
C VAL A 8 -5.98 -16.77 -17.64
N LEU A 9 -6.28 -18.06 -17.65
CA LEU A 9 -6.54 -18.82 -16.42
C LEU A 9 -5.31 -18.85 -15.51
N LEU A 10 -4.12 -19.13 -16.06
CA LEU A 10 -2.86 -19.10 -15.30
C LEU A 10 -2.59 -17.69 -14.73
N PHE A 11 -2.82 -16.63 -15.51
CA PHE A 11 -2.72 -15.25 -15.01
C PHE A 11 -3.59 -15.03 -13.78
N PHE A 12 -4.86 -15.43 -13.83
CA PHE A 12 -5.79 -15.24 -12.72
C PHE A 12 -5.46 -16.13 -11.52
N ILE A 13 -5.11 -17.40 -11.73
CA ILE A 13 -4.72 -18.33 -10.67
C ILE A 13 -3.49 -17.79 -9.93
N TYR A 14 -2.44 -17.37 -10.65
CA TYR A 14 -1.24 -16.83 -10.01
C TYR A 14 -1.46 -15.46 -9.38
N SER A 15 -2.31 -14.61 -9.96
CA SER A 15 -2.71 -13.35 -9.34
C SER A 15 -3.46 -13.58 -8.02
N PHE A 16 -4.32 -14.61 -7.95
CA PHE A 16 -5.03 -15.01 -6.74
C PHE A 16 -4.09 -15.64 -5.70
N ILE A 17 -3.19 -16.55 -6.10
CA ILE A 17 -2.18 -17.14 -5.20
C ILE A 17 -1.30 -16.05 -4.58
N GLY A 18 -0.86 -15.09 -5.40
CA GLY A 18 -0.07 -13.95 -4.92
C GLY A 18 -0.84 -13.06 -3.95
N TRP A 19 -2.11 -12.77 -4.25
CA TRP A 19 -3.00 -12.06 -3.34
C TRP A 19 -3.19 -12.80 -2.01
N LEU A 20 -3.37 -14.12 -2.05
CA LEU A 20 -3.53 -14.97 -0.87
C LEU A 20 -2.26 -14.94 -0.01
N TRP A 21 -1.09 -15.13 -0.63
CA TRP A 21 0.20 -15.04 0.05
C TRP A 21 0.36 -13.70 0.78
N GLU A 22 0.15 -12.59 0.08
CA GLU A 22 0.34 -11.25 0.65
C GLU A 22 -0.68 -10.95 1.76
N THR A 23 -1.95 -11.30 1.54
CA THR A 23 -3.03 -11.13 2.50
C THR A 23 -2.79 -11.96 3.76
N VAL A 24 -2.42 -13.24 3.64
CA VAL A 24 -2.11 -14.11 4.78
C VAL A 24 -0.90 -13.61 5.53
N TYR A 25 0.21 -13.33 4.84
CA TYR A 25 1.45 -12.86 5.47
C TYR A 25 1.22 -11.56 6.27
N CYS A 26 0.57 -10.56 5.66
CA CYS A 26 0.26 -9.31 6.34
C CYS A 26 -0.75 -9.50 7.48
N SER A 27 -1.73 -10.39 7.33
CA SER A 27 -2.73 -10.66 8.37
C SER A 27 -2.12 -11.32 9.61
N LEU A 28 -1.23 -12.29 9.41
CA LEU A 28 -0.49 -12.94 10.49
C LEU A 28 0.40 -11.94 11.24
N LYS A 29 1.15 -11.12 10.51
CA LYS A 29 2.01 -10.07 11.10
C LYS A 29 1.19 -9.04 11.89
N ALA A 30 -0.01 -8.69 11.41
CA ALA A 30 -0.88 -7.71 12.04
C ALA A 30 -1.83 -8.30 13.11
N LYS A 31 -1.88 -9.62 13.27
CA LYS A 31 -2.84 -10.35 14.12
C LYS A 31 -4.31 -10.01 13.85
N LYS A 32 -4.63 -9.59 12.63
CA LYS A 32 -5.98 -9.25 12.16
C LYS A 32 -6.07 -9.43 10.66
N PHE A 33 -7.26 -9.60 10.12
CA PHE A 33 -7.42 -9.72 8.67
C PHE A 33 -7.04 -8.41 7.94
N VAL A 34 -6.05 -8.48 7.05
CA VAL A 34 -5.55 -7.37 6.25
C VAL A 34 -5.70 -7.73 4.77
N TYR A 35 -6.78 -7.25 4.15
CA TYR A 35 -7.01 -7.40 2.72
C TYR A 35 -5.95 -6.61 1.91
N ARG A 36 -5.08 -7.31 1.17
CA ARG A 36 -4.07 -6.70 0.30
C ARG A 36 -4.57 -6.61 -1.14
N GLY A 37 -3.86 -5.87 -1.98
CA GLY A 37 -4.17 -5.61 -3.39
C GLY A 37 -4.40 -4.14 -3.70
N PHE A 38 -3.95 -3.73 -4.88
CA PHE A 38 -4.27 -2.42 -5.47
C PHE A 38 -5.73 -2.38 -5.94
N LEU A 39 -6.14 -3.40 -6.70
CA LEU A 39 -7.50 -3.61 -7.21
C LEU A 39 -8.45 -4.06 -6.10
N VAL A 40 -9.77 -3.91 -6.31
CA VAL A 40 -10.80 -4.24 -5.31
C VAL A 40 -10.88 -5.75 -5.08
N GLY A 41 -10.77 -6.55 -6.14
CA GLY A 41 -10.90 -7.99 -6.15
C GLY A 41 -9.68 -8.73 -5.58
N PRO A 42 -9.83 -10.04 -5.32
CA PRO A 42 -8.84 -10.87 -4.63
C PRO A 42 -7.73 -11.32 -5.57
N TYR A 43 -7.13 -10.39 -6.29
CA TYR A 43 -6.05 -10.67 -7.23
C TYR A 43 -5.02 -9.56 -7.23
N CYS A 44 -3.75 -9.96 -7.29
CA CYS A 44 -2.61 -9.07 -7.40
C CYS A 44 -1.92 -9.33 -8.76
N PRO A 45 -2.23 -8.53 -9.82
CA PRO A 45 -1.76 -8.77 -11.18
C PRO A 45 -0.25 -8.92 -11.34
N ILE A 46 0.54 -8.24 -10.50
CA ILE A 46 2.01 -8.34 -10.51
C ILE A 46 2.50 -9.78 -10.34
N TYR A 47 1.82 -10.61 -9.55
CA TYR A 47 2.18 -12.02 -9.40
C TYR A 47 1.78 -12.86 -10.60
N GLY A 48 0.62 -12.59 -11.20
CA GLY A 48 0.20 -13.21 -12.45
C GLY A 48 1.21 -12.94 -13.56
N PHE A 49 1.55 -11.66 -13.79
CA PHE A 49 2.57 -11.27 -14.76
C PHE A 49 3.95 -11.82 -14.41
N GLY A 50 4.35 -11.81 -13.14
CA GLY A 50 5.65 -12.30 -12.69
C GLY A 50 5.85 -13.79 -12.99
N ILE A 51 4.90 -14.62 -12.55
CA ILE A 51 5.01 -16.06 -12.76
C ILE A 51 4.82 -16.42 -14.24
N LEU A 52 3.89 -15.79 -14.96
CA LEU A 52 3.79 -16.02 -16.41
C LEU A 52 5.06 -15.63 -17.15
N SER A 53 5.70 -14.51 -16.81
CA SER A 53 6.96 -14.12 -17.43
C SER A 53 8.04 -15.17 -17.18
N VAL A 54 8.14 -15.69 -15.95
CA VAL A 54 9.08 -16.77 -15.61
C VAL A 54 8.76 -18.04 -16.40
N LEU A 55 7.49 -18.48 -16.44
CA LEU A 55 7.08 -19.69 -17.13
C LEU A 55 7.36 -19.60 -18.64
N TYR A 56 7.03 -18.50 -19.29
CA TYR A 56 7.16 -18.39 -20.75
C TYR A 56 8.59 -18.04 -21.20
N PHE A 57 9.31 -17.17 -20.48
CA PHE A 57 10.67 -16.79 -20.90
C PHE A 57 11.75 -17.75 -20.43
N LEU A 58 11.53 -18.48 -19.33
CA LEU A 58 12.53 -19.38 -18.76
C LEU A 58 12.19 -20.87 -18.93
N GLU A 59 11.13 -21.20 -19.67
CA GLU A 59 10.75 -22.60 -19.98
C GLU A 59 11.93 -23.46 -20.48
N PRO A 60 12.80 -22.99 -21.41
CA PRO A 60 13.90 -23.80 -21.91
C PRO A 60 14.99 -24.08 -20.85
N LEU A 61 15.04 -23.25 -19.81
CA LEU A 61 16.12 -23.25 -18.81
C LEU A 61 15.66 -23.84 -17.46
N LYS A 62 14.41 -24.29 -17.36
CA LYS A 62 13.80 -24.75 -16.11
C LYS A 62 14.47 -25.96 -15.45
N GLN A 63 15.27 -26.72 -16.21
CA GLN A 63 15.97 -27.91 -15.71
C GLN A 63 17.17 -27.55 -14.83
N ASN A 64 17.83 -26.43 -15.09
CA ASN A 64 18.93 -25.97 -14.26
C ASN A 64 18.38 -25.04 -13.18
N ILE A 65 18.28 -25.56 -11.95
CA ILE A 65 17.70 -24.84 -10.80
C ILE A 65 18.46 -23.54 -10.52
N VAL A 66 19.79 -23.52 -10.66
CA VAL A 66 20.60 -22.33 -10.39
C VAL A 66 20.32 -21.25 -11.44
N VAL A 67 20.26 -21.63 -12.71
CA VAL A 67 19.93 -20.69 -13.80
C VAL A 67 18.50 -20.18 -13.66
N LEU A 68 17.55 -21.07 -13.37
CA LEU A 68 16.15 -20.70 -13.12
C LEU A 68 16.05 -19.71 -11.96
N TYR A 69 16.74 -19.96 -10.85
CA TYR A 69 16.78 -19.07 -9.69
C TYR A 69 17.31 -17.68 -10.04
N LEU A 70 18.49 -17.61 -10.67
CA LEU A 70 19.14 -16.34 -10.99
C LEU A 70 18.33 -15.51 -11.99
N LEU A 71 17.87 -16.14 -13.08
CA LEU A 71 17.10 -15.45 -14.11
C LEU A 71 15.69 -15.07 -13.63
N SER A 72 15.03 -15.92 -12.85
CA SER A 72 13.74 -15.56 -12.26
C SER A 72 13.88 -14.40 -11.28
N THR A 73 14.90 -14.41 -10.42
CA THR A 73 15.23 -13.28 -9.53
C THR A 73 15.36 -11.97 -10.30
N ILE A 74 16.15 -11.96 -11.38
CA ILE A 74 16.34 -10.78 -12.21
C ILE A 74 15.02 -10.33 -12.83
N LEU A 75 14.29 -11.26 -13.45
CA LEU A 75 13.05 -10.97 -14.17
C LEU A 75 11.96 -10.39 -13.26
N VAL A 76 11.73 -11.01 -12.09
CA VAL A 76 10.74 -10.51 -11.13
C VAL A 76 11.17 -9.20 -10.49
N THR A 77 12.46 -8.97 -10.29
CA THR A 77 12.98 -7.68 -9.80
C THR A 77 12.75 -6.56 -10.80
N ILE A 78 12.98 -6.82 -12.09
CA ILE A 78 12.69 -5.85 -13.16
C ILE A 78 11.19 -5.54 -13.18
N LEU A 79 10.34 -6.56 -13.11
CA LEU A 79 8.89 -6.37 -13.07
C LEU A 79 8.44 -5.57 -11.84
N GLU A 80 8.98 -5.87 -10.65
CA GLU A 80 8.69 -5.13 -9.42
C GLU A 80 9.12 -3.67 -9.54
N TYR A 81 10.31 -3.41 -10.09
CA TYR A 81 10.79 -2.05 -10.30
C TYR A 81 9.91 -1.26 -11.26
N ILE A 82 9.57 -1.84 -12.43
CA ILE A 82 8.70 -1.22 -13.43
C ILE A 82 7.31 -0.95 -12.84
N THR A 83 6.76 -1.91 -12.09
CA THR A 83 5.44 -1.77 -11.47
C THR A 83 5.44 -0.67 -10.42
N SER A 84 6.44 -0.65 -9.53
CA SER A 84 6.63 0.42 -8.54
C SER A 84 6.75 1.79 -9.20
N TYR A 85 7.58 1.89 -10.25
CA TYR A 85 7.78 3.13 -11.00
C TYR A 85 6.50 3.59 -11.70
N GLY A 86 5.78 2.69 -12.36
CA GLY A 86 4.52 2.97 -13.04
C GLY A 86 3.45 3.46 -12.07
N LEU A 87 3.29 2.77 -10.94
CA LEU A 87 2.36 3.17 -9.87
C LEU A 87 2.72 4.56 -9.32
N GLU A 88 4.00 4.84 -9.10
CA GLU A 88 4.43 6.16 -8.62
C GLU A 88 4.21 7.26 -9.67
N LYS A 89 4.50 7.00 -10.95
CA LYS A 89 4.37 8.02 -12.00
C LYS A 89 2.91 8.33 -12.32
N LEU A 90 2.06 7.30 -12.33
CA LEU A 90 0.63 7.45 -12.60
C LEU A 90 -0.13 7.96 -11.38
N PHE A 91 0.22 7.50 -10.18
CA PHE A 91 -0.58 7.74 -8.97
C PHE A 91 0.10 8.60 -7.90
N HIS A 92 1.35 9.02 -8.09
CA HIS A 92 2.14 9.70 -7.04
C HIS A 92 2.10 8.96 -5.70
N ALA A 93 1.92 7.64 -5.77
CA ALA A 93 1.70 6.76 -4.65
C ALA A 93 2.62 5.54 -4.76
N SER A 94 3.17 5.08 -3.63
CA SER A 94 3.93 3.83 -3.56
C SER A 94 3.32 2.89 -2.54
N TRP A 95 3.00 1.66 -2.95
CA TRP A 95 2.35 0.64 -2.11
C TRP A 95 3.35 -0.05 -1.18
N TRP A 96 4.63 -0.04 -1.53
CA TRP A 96 5.71 -0.55 -0.71
C TRP A 96 6.90 0.40 -0.74
N ASP A 97 7.79 0.22 0.23
CA ASP A 97 9.00 1.02 0.38
C ASP A 97 10.07 0.18 1.08
N TYR A 98 11.21 -0.01 0.42
CA TYR A 98 12.33 -0.80 0.91
C TYR A 98 13.54 0.07 1.30
N LYS A 99 13.36 1.35 1.60
CA LYS A 99 14.48 2.24 1.96
C LYS A 99 15.26 1.77 3.19
N ASP A 100 14.57 1.11 4.12
CA ASP A 100 15.16 0.57 5.35
C ASP A 100 15.81 -0.82 5.14
N VAL A 101 15.77 -1.35 3.91
CA VAL A 101 16.38 -2.64 3.56
C VAL A 101 17.74 -2.37 2.89
N PRO A 102 18.80 -3.10 3.28
CA PRO A 102 20.11 -2.93 2.66
C PRO A 102 20.07 -3.27 1.16
N LEU A 103 20.92 -2.60 0.38
CA LEU A 103 21.04 -2.80 -1.07
C LEU A 103 19.70 -2.54 -1.81
N ASN A 104 18.95 -1.53 -1.36
CA ASN A 104 17.76 -1.07 -2.05
C ASN A 104 18.10 -0.12 -3.21
N ILE A 105 17.26 -0.14 -4.24
CA ILE A 105 17.33 0.77 -5.38
C ILE A 105 16.10 1.67 -5.33
N ASN A 106 16.31 2.95 -5.01
CA ASN A 106 15.26 3.97 -4.89
C ASN A 106 14.11 3.60 -3.92
N GLY A 107 14.31 2.63 -3.02
CA GLY A 107 13.26 2.04 -2.19
C GLY A 107 12.22 1.20 -2.93
N ARG A 108 12.40 0.91 -4.23
CA ARG A 108 11.44 0.16 -5.06
C ARG A 108 11.63 -1.34 -5.00
N VAL A 109 12.90 -1.75 -5.02
CA VAL A 109 13.36 -3.15 -4.93
C VAL A 109 14.56 -3.19 -3.99
N ALA A 110 14.81 -4.34 -3.38
CA ALA A 110 15.99 -4.56 -2.55
C ALA A 110 16.52 -5.96 -2.76
N LEU A 111 17.85 -6.10 -2.83
CA LEU A 111 18.50 -7.38 -3.13
C LEU A 111 18.01 -8.54 -2.25
N PRO A 112 17.92 -8.41 -0.91
CA PRO A 112 17.43 -9.52 -0.07
C PRO A 112 15.99 -9.95 -0.41
N VAL A 113 15.14 -9.00 -0.78
CA VAL A 113 13.73 -9.26 -1.16
C VAL A 113 13.67 -9.94 -2.53
N SER A 114 14.46 -9.46 -3.49
CA SER A 114 14.61 -10.07 -4.81
C SER A 114 15.06 -11.54 -4.72
N LEU A 115 16.09 -11.82 -3.91
CA LEU A 115 16.60 -13.17 -3.71
C LEU A 115 15.53 -14.09 -3.08
N PHE A 116 14.79 -13.59 -2.09
CA PHE A 116 13.67 -14.32 -1.51
C PHE A 116 12.62 -14.69 -2.58
N TRP A 117 12.25 -13.76 -3.45
CA TRP A 117 11.32 -14.04 -4.54
C TRP A 117 11.87 -15.01 -5.57
N GLY A 118 13.17 -15.00 -5.84
CA GLY A 118 13.83 -16.02 -6.65
C GLY A 118 13.60 -17.44 -6.13
N ILE A 119 13.73 -17.66 -4.82
CA ILE A 119 13.45 -18.96 -4.19
C ILE A 119 11.97 -19.31 -4.39
N GLY A 120 11.09 -18.32 -4.18
CA GLY A 120 9.65 -18.45 -4.43
C GLY A 120 9.33 -18.88 -5.87
N CYS A 121 9.99 -18.29 -6.87
CA CYS A 121 9.81 -18.67 -8.27
C CYS A 121 10.23 -20.11 -8.54
N VAL A 122 11.37 -20.55 -8.01
CA VAL A 122 11.80 -21.96 -8.13
C VAL A 122 10.78 -22.90 -7.50
N LEU A 123 10.30 -22.59 -6.29
CA LEU A 123 9.27 -23.38 -5.60
C LEU A 123 7.98 -23.44 -6.42
N ILE A 124 7.54 -22.29 -6.95
CA ILE A 124 6.34 -22.20 -7.78
C ILE A 124 6.49 -23.07 -9.03
N VAL A 125 7.57 -22.90 -9.79
CA VAL A 125 7.77 -23.63 -11.05
C VAL A 125 7.92 -25.14 -10.82
N ARG A 126 8.63 -25.57 -9.77
CA ARG A 126 8.94 -26.99 -9.55
C ARG A 126 7.87 -27.76 -8.79
N VAL A 127 7.11 -27.11 -7.90
CA VAL A 127 6.19 -27.79 -6.98
C VAL A 127 4.74 -27.37 -7.18
N ILE A 128 4.49 -26.07 -7.34
CA ILE A 128 3.11 -25.54 -7.39
C ILE A 128 2.55 -25.61 -8.81
N HIS A 129 3.35 -25.27 -9.81
CA HIS A 129 2.93 -25.20 -11.21
C HIS A 129 2.39 -26.52 -11.76
N PRO A 130 2.98 -27.70 -11.50
CA PRO A 130 2.39 -28.97 -11.94
C PRO A 130 0.97 -29.19 -11.41
N LYS A 131 0.67 -28.74 -10.19
CA LYS A 131 -0.68 -28.84 -9.60
C LYS A 131 -1.64 -27.79 -10.16
N VAL A 132 -1.12 -26.59 -10.41
CA VAL A 132 -1.88 -25.51 -11.06
C VAL A 132 -2.27 -25.88 -12.48
N MET A 133 -1.40 -26.59 -13.21
CA MET A 133 -1.71 -27.10 -14.55
C MET A 133 -2.92 -28.04 -14.53
N LEU A 134 -3.01 -28.97 -13.58
CA LEU A 134 -4.19 -29.84 -13.44
C LEU A 134 -5.48 -29.06 -13.15
N LEU A 135 -5.38 -28.01 -12.32
CA LEU A 135 -6.51 -27.13 -12.05
C LEU A 135 -6.91 -26.31 -13.30
N GLU A 136 -5.93 -25.80 -14.04
CA GLU A 136 -6.16 -25.06 -15.28
C GLU A 136 -6.84 -25.95 -16.33
N GLU A 137 -6.33 -27.16 -16.56
CA GLU A 137 -6.92 -28.14 -17.48
C GLU A 137 -8.38 -28.43 -17.11
N PHE A 138 -8.67 -28.71 -15.83
CA PHE A 138 -10.03 -28.91 -15.34
C PHE A 138 -10.95 -27.71 -15.61
N LEU A 139 -10.47 -26.49 -15.34
CA LEU A 139 -11.26 -25.27 -15.56
C LEU A 139 -11.49 -25.00 -17.06
N SER A 140 -10.46 -25.24 -17.86
CA SER A 140 -10.48 -25.08 -19.32
C SER A 140 -11.46 -26.05 -19.96
N GLU A 141 -11.44 -27.34 -19.58
CA GLU A 141 -12.36 -28.36 -20.08
C GLU A 141 -13.80 -28.10 -19.64
N LYS A 142 -14.00 -27.71 -18.38
CA LYS A 142 -15.35 -27.55 -17.82
C LYS A 142 -16.05 -26.27 -18.27
N PHE A 143 -15.33 -25.15 -18.39
CA PHE A 143 -15.92 -23.84 -18.63
C PHE A 143 -15.50 -23.20 -19.97
N GLY A 144 -14.47 -23.73 -20.62
CA GLY A 144 -14.00 -23.27 -21.91
C GLY A 144 -13.73 -21.76 -21.96
N MET A 145 -14.05 -21.16 -23.10
CA MET A 145 -13.79 -19.74 -23.39
C MET A 145 -14.61 -18.76 -22.53
N ILE A 146 -15.74 -19.20 -21.96
CA ILE A 146 -16.64 -18.34 -21.20
C ILE A 146 -15.95 -17.82 -19.93
N LEU A 147 -15.21 -18.69 -19.23
CA LEU A 147 -14.56 -18.32 -17.97
C LEU A 147 -13.48 -17.23 -18.14
N PRO A 148 -12.51 -17.34 -19.07
CA PRO A 148 -11.57 -16.27 -19.38
C PRO A 148 -12.24 -14.94 -19.71
N ILE A 149 -13.32 -14.95 -20.50
CA ILE A 149 -14.04 -13.73 -20.89
C ILE A 149 -14.64 -13.05 -19.66
N ILE A 150 -15.30 -13.81 -18.78
CA ILE A 150 -15.87 -13.28 -17.54
C ILE A 150 -14.78 -12.71 -16.63
N LEU A 151 -13.68 -13.44 -16.43
CA LEU A 151 -12.59 -12.99 -15.58
C LEU A 151 -11.93 -11.72 -16.11
N LEU A 152 -11.71 -11.63 -17.43
CA LEU A 152 -11.20 -10.42 -18.08
C LEU A 152 -12.16 -9.24 -17.94
N PHE A 153 -13.46 -9.47 -18.12
CA PHE A 153 -14.47 -8.43 -17.90
C PHE A 153 -14.41 -7.92 -16.44
N LEU A 154 -14.36 -8.82 -15.46
CA LEU A 154 -14.28 -8.46 -14.04
C LEU A 154 -13.03 -7.64 -13.71
N ILE A 155 -11.84 -8.04 -14.17
CA ILE A 155 -10.62 -7.28 -13.87
C ILE A 155 -10.57 -5.93 -14.57
N ILE A 156 -11.13 -5.83 -15.79
CA ILE A 156 -11.21 -4.56 -16.52
C ILE A 156 -12.16 -3.60 -15.80
N THR A 157 -13.34 -4.06 -15.40
CA THR A 157 -14.29 -3.25 -14.63
C THR A 157 -13.70 -2.79 -13.30
N ASP A 158 -13.02 -3.68 -12.58
CA ASP A 158 -12.34 -3.33 -11.33
C ASP A 158 -11.22 -2.32 -11.57
N LEU A 159 -10.38 -2.53 -12.59
CA LEU A 159 -9.33 -1.59 -12.94
C LEU A 159 -9.90 -0.20 -13.22
N ILE A 160 -10.94 -0.09 -14.04
CA ILE A 160 -11.61 1.19 -14.34
C ILE A 160 -12.12 1.84 -13.04
N TYR A 161 -12.86 1.08 -12.22
CA TYR A 161 -13.38 1.55 -10.95
C TYR A 161 -12.26 2.03 -9.99
N THR A 162 -11.17 1.27 -9.91
CA THR A 162 -10.00 1.56 -9.10
C THR A 162 -9.29 2.83 -9.58
N LEU A 163 -9.13 3.01 -10.89
CA LEU A 163 -8.50 4.20 -11.48
C LEU A 163 -9.32 5.48 -11.21
N VAL A 164 -10.64 5.42 -11.40
CA VAL A 164 -11.56 6.55 -11.08
C VAL A 164 -11.47 6.90 -9.59
N ASN A 165 -11.49 5.90 -8.72
CA ASN A 165 -11.36 6.10 -7.28
C ASN A 165 -10.00 6.63 -6.86
N MET A 166 -8.94 6.29 -7.58
CA MET A 166 -7.61 6.79 -7.29
C MET A 166 -7.49 8.30 -7.58
N GLN A 167 -8.17 8.80 -8.61
CA GLN A 167 -8.18 10.24 -8.91
C GLN A 167 -8.86 11.04 -7.79
N SER A 168 -10.01 10.59 -7.29
CA SER A 168 -10.67 11.23 -6.16
C SER A 168 -9.87 11.08 -4.86
N PHE A 169 -9.22 9.94 -4.66
CA PHE A 169 -8.35 9.71 -3.50
C PHE A 169 -7.18 10.69 -3.43
N LYS A 170 -6.51 10.95 -4.56
CA LYS A 170 -5.46 11.98 -4.63
C LYS A 170 -5.96 13.36 -4.23
N LYS A 171 -7.15 13.75 -4.72
CA LYS A 171 -7.74 15.05 -4.41
C LYS A 171 -8.05 15.17 -2.92
N VAL A 172 -8.69 14.15 -2.35
CA VAL A 172 -9.04 14.12 -0.92
C VAL A 172 -7.79 14.14 -0.05
N THR A 173 -6.77 13.34 -0.36
CA THR A 173 -5.53 13.29 0.42
C THR A 173 -4.73 14.60 0.35
N ALA A 174 -4.71 15.26 -0.81
CA ALA A 174 -4.12 16.60 -0.95
C ALA A 174 -4.89 17.64 -0.11
N GLN A 175 -6.22 17.64 -0.15
CA GLN A 175 -7.04 18.56 0.63
C GLN A 175 -6.89 18.36 2.14
N ILE A 176 -6.83 17.10 2.60
CA ILE A 176 -6.54 16.79 4.01
C ILE A 176 -5.15 17.31 4.37
N SER A 177 -4.15 17.11 3.52
CA SER A 177 -2.80 17.63 3.78
C SER A 177 -2.80 19.15 3.94
N THR A 178 -3.48 19.89 3.06
CA THR A 178 -3.56 21.35 3.14
C THR A 178 -4.27 21.81 4.40
N ALA A 179 -5.43 21.23 4.72
CA ALA A 179 -6.18 21.59 5.92
C ALA A 179 -5.41 21.33 7.22
N VAL A 180 -4.60 20.25 7.26
CA VAL A 180 -3.72 19.97 8.40
C VAL A 180 -2.62 21.02 8.53
N GLU A 181 -2.02 21.45 7.42
CA GLU A 181 -0.95 22.46 7.43
C GLU A 181 -1.48 23.85 7.82
N GLU A 182 -2.63 24.26 7.30
CA GLU A 182 -3.29 25.52 7.68
C GLU A 182 -3.54 25.57 9.19
N ARG A 183 -4.07 24.48 9.77
CA ARG A 183 -4.29 24.39 11.22
C ARG A 183 -3.00 24.37 12.03
N LYS A 184 -1.93 23.73 11.55
CA LYS A 184 -0.61 23.83 12.21
C LYS A 184 -0.12 25.26 12.25
N GLN A 185 -0.32 26.01 11.16
CA GLN A 185 0.10 27.39 11.06
C GLN A 185 -0.73 28.30 11.97
N GLU A 186 -2.06 28.17 11.98
CA GLU A 186 -2.95 28.89 12.90
C GLU A 186 -2.62 28.65 14.37
N LEU A 187 -2.32 27.40 14.74
CA LEU A 187 -1.96 27.07 16.12
C LEU A 187 -0.57 27.63 16.48
N ALA A 188 0.38 27.60 15.54
CA ALA A 188 1.70 28.19 15.75
C ALA A 188 1.60 29.71 15.95
N THR A 189 0.77 30.41 15.16
CA THR A 189 0.53 31.85 15.36
C THR A 189 -0.14 32.13 16.70
N ALA A 190 -1.21 31.40 17.06
CA ALA A 190 -1.91 31.57 18.33
C ALA A 190 -1.02 31.28 19.55
N LEU A 191 -0.15 30.27 19.48
CA LEU A 191 0.84 30.00 20.53
C LEU A 191 1.91 31.09 20.64
N THR A 192 2.29 31.69 19.51
CA THR A 192 3.28 32.78 19.49
C THR A 192 2.66 34.05 20.08
N GLU A 193 1.43 34.40 19.68
CA GLU A 193 0.67 35.51 20.26
C GLU A 193 0.45 35.32 21.76
N LYS A 194 0.01 34.13 22.19
CA LYS A 194 -0.18 33.82 23.61
C LYS A 194 1.14 33.84 24.38
N ARG A 195 2.26 33.45 23.75
CA ARG A 195 3.60 33.54 24.35
C ARG A 195 4.04 34.99 24.47
N GLU A 196 3.76 35.83 23.48
CA GLU A 196 4.06 37.26 23.50
C GLU A 196 3.24 37.97 24.58
N GLU A 197 1.92 37.72 24.64
CA GLU A 197 1.02 38.20 25.69
C GLU A 197 1.47 37.72 27.07
N LEU A 198 1.78 36.42 27.21
CA LEU A 198 2.29 35.88 28.45
C LEU A 198 3.65 36.49 28.80
N SER A 199 4.55 36.73 27.85
CA SER A 199 5.85 37.37 28.10
C SER A 199 5.75 38.85 28.46
N ALA A 200 4.77 39.56 27.91
CA ALA A 200 4.43 40.93 28.28
C ALA A 200 3.94 40.95 29.74
N ASN A 201 3.09 39.99 30.11
CA ASN A 201 2.59 39.82 31.48
C ASN A 201 3.64 39.20 32.44
N LEU A 202 4.62 38.42 31.94
CA LEU A 202 5.70 37.78 32.70
C LEU A 202 6.83 38.76 33.06
N SER A 203 6.84 39.95 32.46
CA SER A 203 7.73 41.04 32.88
C SER A 203 7.47 41.45 34.34
N GLU A 204 6.33 41.03 34.90
CA GLU A 204 5.90 41.29 36.28
C GLU A 204 6.13 40.11 37.25
N LEU A 205 6.45 38.90 36.77
CA LEU A 205 6.66 37.73 37.64
C LEU A 205 7.85 36.88 37.17
N LYS A 206 9.06 37.34 37.51
CA LYS A 206 10.30 36.57 37.37
C LYS A 206 10.70 35.97 38.70
N GLU A 207 10.35 34.71 38.92
CA GLU A 207 11.27 33.70 39.46
C GLU A 207 10.57 32.33 39.44
N SER A 208 11.35 31.28 39.14
CA SER A 208 10.98 29.85 39.13
C SER A 208 10.39 29.26 37.83
N VAL A 209 11.19 29.21 36.75
CA VAL A 209 10.94 28.20 35.70
C VAL A 209 12.27 27.63 35.18
N SER A 210 12.95 26.84 36.01
CA SER A 210 14.09 26.02 35.59
C SER A 210 13.87 24.51 35.77
N GLU A 211 12.74 24.06 36.33
CA GLU A 211 12.46 22.61 36.50
C GLU A 211 11.43 22.03 35.50
N GLU A 212 10.70 22.88 34.77
CA GLU A 212 9.54 22.50 33.95
C GLU A 212 9.87 21.89 32.56
N ILE A 213 11.16 21.67 32.25
CA ILE A 213 11.60 21.26 30.89
C ILE A 213 11.43 19.74 30.69
N THR A 214 11.39 18.94 31.76
CA THR A 214 11.32 17.48 31.69
C THR A 214 9.87 16.96 31.59
N GLU A 215 8.93 17.58 32.31
CA GLU A 215 7.48 17.27 32.22
C GLU A 215 6.88 17.65 30.86
N ARG A 216 7.40 18.71 30.23
CA ARG A 216 6.99 19.16 28.88
C ARG A 216 7.19 18.12 27.78
N LYS A 217 8.12 17.16 27.92
CA LYS A 217 8.32 16.09 26.92
C LYS A 217 7.19 15.04 26.94
N GLN A 218 6.67 14.70 28.12
CA GLN A 218 5.52 13.81 28.26
C GLN A 218 4.22 14.55 27.89
N ALA A 219 4.08 15.81 28.31
CA ALA A 219 2.97 16.69 27.89
C ALA A 219 2.89 16.82 26.36
N LYS A 220 4.03 17.01 25.66
CA LYS A 220 4.09 17.08 24.17
C LYS A 220 3.50 15.87 23.45
N THR A 221 3.59 14.67 24.05
CA THR A 221 3.07 13.44 23.43
C THR A 221 1.57 13.30 23.65
N ILE A 222 1.08 13.74 24.81
CA ILE A 222 -0.35 13.78 25.15
C ILE A 222 -1.05 14.86 24.31
N GLU A 223 -0.44 16.05 24.19
CA GLU A 223 -0.89 17.16 23.32
C GLU A 223 -0.96 16.76 21.85
N ARG A 224 0.04 16.03 21.35
CA ARG A 224 0.04 15.54 19.96
C ARG A 224 -1.13 14.59 19.69
N ASN A 225 -1.54 13.80 20.67
CA ASN A 225 -2.69 12.90 20.53
C ASN A 225 -4.03 13.64 20.63
N SER A 226 -4.16 14.64 21.51
CA SER A 226 -5.37 15.47 21.63
C SER A 226 -5.56 16.36 20.39
N TRP A 227 -4.49 16.98 19.90
CA TRP A 227 -4.48 17.78 18.67
C TRP A 227 -4.95 16.99 17.44
N MET A 228 -4.56 15.73 17.34
CA MET A 228 -5.01 14.85 16.25
C MET A 228 -6.49 14.45 16.33
N GLU A 229 -7.07 14.39 17.54
CA GLU A 229 -8.52 14.19 17.70
C GLU A 229 -9.30 15.46 17.35
N GLU A 230 -8.78 16.63 17.72
CA GLU A 230 -9.40 17.93 17.44
C GLU A 230 -9.39 18.26 15.93
N LEU A 231 -8.29 17.97 15.24
CA LEU A 231 -8.22 18.06 13.77
C LEU A 231 -9.25 17.17 13.08
N LYS A 232 -9.47 15.95 13.60
CA LYS A 232 -10.45 15.03 13.02
C LYS A 232 -11.88 15.53 13.11
N GLU A 233 -12.23 16.19 14.20
CA GLU A 233 -13.56 16.73 14.43
C GLU A 233 -13.77 18.08 13.71
N THR A 234 -12.74 18.63 13.05
CA THR A 234 -12.88 19.80 12.17
C THR A 234 -13.88 19.48 11.04
N PRO A 235 -14.92 20.31 10.82
CA PRO A 235 -15.98 20.03 9.82
C PRO A 235 -15.44 19.74 8.42
N ALA A 236 -14.36 20.42 8.01
CA ALA A 236 -13.69 20.19 6.73
C ALA A 236 -13.09 18.79 6.61
N ILE A 237 -12.30 18.35 7.60
CA ILE A 237 -11.67 17.02 7.60
C ILE A 237 -12.73 15.93 7.76
N LYS A 238 -13.71 16.12 8.65
CA LYS A 238 -14.82 15.17 8.85
C LYS A 238 -15.62 14.97 7.57
N LYS A 239 -15.94 16.04 6.83
CA LYS A 239 -16.61 15.96 5.52
C LYS A 239 -15.76 15.21 4.49
N LEU A 240 -14.45 15.44 4.45
CA LEU A 240 -13.55 14.73 3.54
C LEU A 240 -13.45 13.23 3.88
N LEU A 241 -13.46 12.88 5.16
CA LEU A 241 -13.41 11.49 5.62
C LEU A 241 -14.70 10.71 5.33
N THR A 242 -15.86 11.36 5.41
CA THR A 242 -17.15 10.71 5.10
C THR A 242 -17.33 10.43 3.61
N HIS A 243 -16.74 11.25 2.74
CA HIS A 243 -16.80 11.06 1.28
C HIS A 243 -15.86 9.95 0.76
N MET A 244 -14.95 9.43 1.59
CA MET A 244 -14.09 8.33 1.17
C MET A 244 -14.86 7.01 1.10
N ASN A 245 -14.75 6.35 -0.05
CA ASN A 245 -15.34 5.02 -0.24
C ASN A 245 -14.53 3.93 0.49
N TYR A 246 -15.07 2.70 0.47
CA TYR A 246 -14.45 1.55 1.11
C TYR A 246 -13.03 1.28 0.62
N ASN A 247 -12.79 1.34 -0.70
CA ASN A 247 -11.49 1.02 -1.29
C ASN A 247 -10.39 2.02 -0.88
N GLN A 248 -10.74 3.32 -0.83
CA GLN A 248 -9.84 4.38 -0.39
C GLN A 248 -9.45 4.22 1.08
N LYS A 249 -10.43 3.96 1.95
CA LYS A 249 -10.19 3.64 3.37
C LYS A 249 -9.32 2.39 3.51
N ARG A 250 -9.55 1.37 2.67
CA ARG A 250 -8.78 0.12 2.65
C ARG A 250 -7.31 0.37 2.30
N TRP A 251 -7.00 1.17 1.28
CA TRP A 251 -5.61 1.48 0.92
C TRP A 251 -4.85 2.09 2.09
N VAL A 252 -5.42 3.10 2.73
CA VAL A 252 -4.78 3.80 3.84
C VAL A 252 -4.60 2.89 5.07
N ARG A 253 -5.58 2.03 5.34
CA ARG A 253 -5.56 1.14 6.50
C ARG A 253 -4.60 -0.03 6.34
N ASN A 254 -4.59 -0.63 5.16
CA ASN A 254 -3.93 -1.91 4.93
C ASN A 254 -2.52 -1.75 4.36
N TYR A 255 -2.12 -0.53 3.97
CA TYR A 255 -0.78 -0.18 3.50
C TYR A 255 -0.14 0.90 4.40
N PRO A 256 0.48 0.52 5.54
CA PRO A 256 1.11 1.48 6.45
C PRO A 256 2.28 2.24 5.79
N ASN A 257 2.96 1.61 4.83
CA ASN A 257 4.05 2.24 4.09
C ASN A 257 3.56 2.95 2.80
N LEU A 258 2.25 3.21 2.67
CA LEU A 258 1.71 3.95 1.54
C LEU A 258 2.26 5.38 1.55
N LYS A 259 3.15 5.68 0.61
CA LYS A 259 3.67 7.04 0.42
C LYS A 259 2.78 7.79 -0.55
N LEU A 260 2.40 9.01 -0.20
CA LEU A 260 1.68 9.95 -1.06
C LEU A 260 2.58 11.17 -1.27
N LYS A 261 3.14 11.33 -2.47
CA LYS A 261 4.17 12.36 -2.73
C LYS A 261 3.70 13.80 -2.54
N ASN A 262 2.40 14.05 -2.70
CA ASN A 262 1.80 15.38 -2.59
C ASN A 262 1.31 15.70 -1.16
N VAL A 263 1.59 14.82 -0.20
CA VAL A 263 1.19 14.97 1.20
C VAL A 263 2.46 15.17 2.02
N LYS A 264 2.61 16.33 2.67
CA LYS A 264 3.79 16.65 3.47
C LYS A 264 3.98 15.68 4.65
N ASN A 265 2.88 15.18 5.23
CA ASN A 265 2.89 14.24 6.36
C ASN A 265 1.97 13.02 6.12
N PRO A 266 2.39 12.04 5.29
CA PRO A 266 1.55 10.88 4.93
C PRO A 266 1.15 10.02 6.14
N SER A 267 2.03 9.93 7.15
CA SER A 267 1.80 9.19 8.40
C SER A 267 0.68 9.81 9.24
N GLU A 268 0.58 11.14 9.27
CA GLU A 268 -0.49 11.85 9.99
C GLU A 268 -1.84 11.65 9.30
N VAL A 269 -1.89 11.73 7.97
CA VAL A 269 -3.10 11.45 7.18
C VAL A 269 -3.57 10.00 7.39
N GLN A 270 -2.64 9.03 7.38
CA GLN A 270 -2.99 7.64 7.68
C GLN A 270 -3.55 7.46 9.09
N GLN A 271 -2.98 8.13 10.09
CA GLN A 271 -3.47 8.05 11.47
C GLN A 271 -4.85 8.68 11.64
N ILE A 272 -5.11 9.81 10.98
CA ILE A 272 -6.43 10.46 10.93
C ILE A 272 -7.47 9.51 10.35
N ILE A 273 -7.19 8.93 9.19
CA ILE A 273 -8.12 8.03 8.50
C ILE A 273 -8.36 6.73 9.30
N ASN A 274 -7.32 6.17 9.92
CA ASN A 274 -7.43 4.92 10.68
C ASN A 274 -8.18 5.07 12.00
N LYS A 275 -8.13 6.25 12.63
CA LYS A 275 -8.81 6.50 13.91
C LYS A 275 -10.28 6.94 13.75
N SER A 276 -10.76 7.31 12.55
CA SER A 276 -12.14 7.77 12.35
C SER A 276 -13.21 6.70 12.56
N LYS A 277 -12.85 5.41 12.55
CA LYS A 277 -13.79 4.30 12.76
C LYS A 277 -14.01 3.92 14.23
N LYS A 278 -13.20 4.40 15.17
CA LYS A 278 -13.28 4.00 16.59
C LYS A 278 -14.55 4.50 17.32
N LYS A 279 -15.47 5.18 16.62
CA LYS A 279 -16.74 5.70 17.15
C LYS A 279 -17.98 4.92 16.68
N ASP A 280 -17.83 3.96 15.76
CA ASP A 280 -18.95 3.26 15.11
C ASP A 280 -18.95 1.72 15.36
N ASP A 281 -18.10 1.22 16.27
CA ASP A 281 -18.12 -0.17 16.77
C ASP A 281 -18.34 -0.12 18.30
#